data_AF-A0A957YQP0-F1
#
_entry.id   AF-A0A957YQP0-F1
#
_cell.length_a   1.000
_cell.length_b   1.000
_cell.length_c   1.000
_cell.angle_alpha   90.00
_cell.angle_beta   90.00
_cell.angle_gamma   90.00
#
_symmetry.space_group_name_H-M   'P 1'
#
loop_
_entity.id
_entity.type
_entity.pdbx_description
1 polymer ?
#
loop_
_entity_poly.entity_id
_entity_poly.type
_entity_poly.pdbx_seq_one_letter_code
_entity_poly.pdbx_strand_id
1 'polypeptide(L)'
;SCHVCHGLTMSGGVIPGFPADWPPAPNLTFGAGSVMPTWTEDGFITALRTGVTPSGQELRSAYMPWTSYKYMSDDELKAVWAYLKSLPKVEYGNR
;
A
#
# COMPACT_ATOMS: atom_id res chain seq x y z
N SER A 1 4.14 1.03 -11.03
CA SER A 1 4.01 2.16 -10.09
C SER A 1 4.13 1.70 -8.64
N CYS A 2 3.36 0.71 -8.15
CA CYS A 2 3.45 0.24 -6.74
C CYS A 2 4.61 -0.75 -6.47
N HIS A 3 4.88 -1.68 -7.40
CA HIS A 3 5.90 -2.72 -7.25
C HIS A 3 7.33 -2.17 -7.02
N VAL A 4 7.61 -0.94 -7.46
CA VAL A 4 8.90 -0.27 -7.22
C VAL A 4 9.16 -0.17 -5.71
N CYS A 5 8.17 0.29 -4.95
CA CYS A 5 8.29 0.46 -3.51
C CYS A 5 7.89 -0.81 -2.74
N HIS A 6 6.87 -1.54 -3.18
CA HIS A 6 6.30 -2.67 -2.43
C HIS A 6 6.84 -4.05 -2.82
N GLY A 7 7.75 -4.15 -3.79
CA GLY A 7 8.31 -5.42 -4.27
C GLY A 7 7.45 -6.05 -5.37
N LEU A 8 7.98 -7.07 -6.05
CA LEU A 8 7.27 -7.74 -7.15
C LEU A 8 6.12 -8.58 -6.62
N THR A 9 6.27 -9.12 -5.41
CA THR A 9 5.21 -9.85 -4.69
C THR A 9 4.25 -8.95 -3.93
N MET A 10 4.47 -7.62 -3.91
CA MET A 10 3.75 -6.65 -3.09
C MET A 10 3.86 -6.87 -1.56
N SER A 11 4.83 -7.67 -1.11
CA SER A 11 4.97 -8.02 0.31
C SER A 11 5.71 -6.96 1.16
N GLY A 12 6.15 -5.85 0.56
CA GLY A 12 6.78 -4.74 1.28
C GLY A 12 8.24 -5.02 1.65
N GLY A 13 8.79 -4.29 2.62
CA GLY A 13 10.20 -4.37 3.03
C GLY A 13 11.04 -3.16 2.65
N VAL A 14 12.35 -3.26 2.93
CA VAL A 14 13.34 -2.24 2.54
C VAL A 14 13.35 -2.10 1.02
N ILE A 15 13.34 -0.86 0.53
CA ILE A 15 13.23 -0.56 -0.90
C ILE A 15 14.64 -0.48 -1.51
N PRO A 16 15.03 -1.40 -2.41
CA PRO A 16 16.37 -1.38 -2.99
C PRO A 16 16.64 -0.10 -3.79
N GLY A 17 17.82 0.51 -3.57
CA GLY A 17 18.23 1.74 -4.26
C GLY A 17 17.66 3.03 -3.66
N PHE A 18 16.87 2.96 -2.59
CA PHE A 18 16.40 4.12 -1.84
C PHE A 18 17.27 4.34 -0.59
N PRO A 19 17.27 5.56 0.00
CA PRO A 19 18.04 5.86 1.20
C PRO A 19 17.68 4.93 2.38
N ALA A 20 18.68 4.57 3.19
CA ALA A 20 18.50 3.61 4.29
C ALA A 20 17.61 4.14 5.44
N ASP A 21 17.47 5.45 5.56
CA ASP A 21 16.61 6.13 6.54
C ASP A 21 15.14 6.21 6.10
N TRP A 22 14.82 5.81 4.86
CA TRP A 22 13.44 5.73 4.42
C TRP A 22 12.70 4.61 5.16
N PRO A 23 11.41 4.84 5.51
CA PRO A 23 10.61 3.79 6.12
C PRO A 23 10.45 2.63 5.12
N PRO A 24 10.52 1.36 5.59
CA PRO A 24 10.23 0.23 4.72
C PRO A 24 8.79 0.26 4.24
N ALA A 25 8.55 -0.20 3.01
CA ALA A 25 7.22 -0.25 2.46
C ALA A 25 6.37 -1.32 3.17
N PRO A 26 5.09 -1.09 3.46
CA PRO A 26 4.23 -2.11 4.08
C PRO A 26 3.88 -3.24 3.10
N ASN A 27 3.51 -4.40 3.66
CA ASN A 27 2.93 -5.52 2.91
C ASN A 27 1.52 -5.15 2.44
N LEU A 28 1.29 -5.14 1.12
CA LEU A 28 -0.03 -4.85 0.53
C LEU A 28 -0.84 -6.12 0.22
N THR A 29 -0.26 -7.30 0.42
CA THR A 29 -1.00 -8.57 0.35
C THR A 29 -1.76 -8.81 1.66
N PHE A 30 -2.70 -9.75 1.65
CA PHE A 30 -3.45 -10.15 2.84
C PHE A 30 -2.74 -11.25 3.65
N GLY A 31 -1.40 -11.30 3.57
CA GLY A 31 -0.54 -12.25 4.29
C GLY A 31 -0.17 -11.79 5.70
N ALA A 32 0.62 -12.62 6.39
CA ALA A 32 1.06 -12.33 7.76
C ALA A 32 1.91 -11.05 7.82
N GLY A 33 1.68 -10.24 8.87
CA GLY A 33 2.34 -8.95 9.06
C GLY A 33 1.79 -7.79 8.22
N SER A 34 0.74 -8.02 7.42
CA SER A 34 0.03 -6.93 6.73
C SER A 34 -1.07 -6.32 7.59
N VAL A 35 -1.29 -5.02 7.41
CA VAL A 35 -2.46 -4.29 7.93
C VAL A 35 -3.67 -4.38 7.00
N MET A 36 -3.50 -4.83 5.75
CA MET A 36 -4.58 -4.88 4.76
C MET A 36 -5.79 -5.73 5.20
N PRO A 37 -5.65 -6.85 5.92
CA PRO A 37 -6.79 -7.60 6.43
C PRO A 37 -7.66 -6.84 7.44
N THR A 38 -7.14 -5.79 8.09
CA THR A 38 -7.90 -4.96 9.02
C THR A 38 -8.57 -3.77 8.35
N TRP A 39 -8.26 -3.52 7.07
CA TRP A 39 -8.82 -2.43 6.30
C TRP A 39 -10.09 -2.87 5.57
N THR A 40 -11.03 -1.95 5.42
CA THR A 40 -12.15 -2.07 4.48
C THR A 40 -11.77 -1.44 3.13
N GLU A 41 -12.53 -1.77 2.08
CA GLU A 41 -12.36 -1.13 0.76
C GLU A 41 -12.49 0.40 0.87
N ASP A 42 -13.52 0.89 1.57
CA ASP A 42 -13.72 2.32 1.80
C ASP A 42 -12.57 2.96 2.60
N GLY A 43 -12.02 2.23 3.58
CA GLY A 43 -10.86 2.68 4.34
C GLY A 43 -9.61 2.81 3.48
N PHE A 44 -9.39 1.87 2.56
CA PHE A 44 -8.31 1.93 1.58
C PHE A 44 -8.48 3.11 0.61
N ILE A 45 -9.68 3.29 0.07
CA ILE A 45 -10.00 4.41 -0.82
C ILE A 45 -9.79 5.74 -0.10
N THR A 46 -10.29 5.85 1.13
CA THR A 46 -10.11 7.05 1.97
C THR A 46 -8.62 7.34 2.17
N ALA A 47 -7.81 6.32 2.49
CA ALA A 47 -6.37 6.49 2.67
C ALA A 47 -5.66 6.99 1.41
N LEU A 48 -6.05 6.51 0.22
CA LEU A 48 -5.49 7.01 -1.04
C LEU A 48 -6.00 8.40 -1.44
N ARG A 49 -7.20 8.79 -0.99
CA ARG A 49 -7.79 10.12 -1.24
C ARG A 49 -7.21 11.20 -0.33
N THR A 50 -7.05 10.89 0.96
CA THR A 50 -6.74 11.87 2.00
C THR A 50 -5.31 11.77 2.53
N GLY A 51 -4.65 10.63 2.28
CA GLY A 51 -3.40 10.31 2.94
C GLY A 51 -3.57 9.88 4.40
N VAL A 52 -4.78 9.58 4.88
CA VAL A 52 -5.01 9.16 6.27
C VAL A 52 -5.50 7.72 6.30
N THR A 53 -4.75 6.84 6.95
CA THR A 53 -5.10 5.43 7.11
C THR A 53 -6.35 5.24 7.99
N PRO A 54 -7.01 4.06 7.96
CA PRO A 54 -8.14 3.76 8.84
C PRO A 54 -7.84 3.87 10.34
N SER A 55 -6.58 3.72 10.75
CA SER A 55 -6.14 3.91 12.14
C SER A 55 -5.84 5.38 12.49
N GLY A 56 -6.01 6.31 11.55
CA GLY A 56 -5.74 7.75 11.73
C GLY A 56 -4.28 8.15 11.49
N GLN A 57 -3.40 7.22 11.12
CA GLN A 57 -2.01 7.55 10.79
C GLN A 57 -1.93 8.27 9.43
N GLU A 58 -1.13 9.34 9.37
CA GLU A 58 -0.83 10.05 8.12
C GLU A 58 0.22 9.33 7.27
N LEU A 59 -0.12 9.13 5.99
CA LEU A 59 0.79 8.73 4.93
C LEU A 59 1.56 9.98 4.48
N ARG A 60 2.84 10.04 4.85
CA ARG A 60 3.72 11.14 4.40
C ARG A 60 3.90 11.06 2.88
N SER A 61 3.47 12.11 2.17
CA SER A 61 3.52 12.20 0.70
C SER A 61 4.94 12.11 0.13
N ALA A 62 5.96 12.39 0.96
CA ALA A 62 7.37 12.21 0.61
C ALA A 62 7.77 10.74 0.37
N TYR A 63 7.04 9.78 0.95
CA TYR A 63 7.35 8.34 0.83
C TYR A 63 6.28 7.56 0.07
N MET A 64 5.01 7.95 0.23
CA MET A 64 3.88 7.31 -0.46
C MET A 64 3.17 8.34 -1.34
N PRO A 65 3.16 8.19 -2.68
CA PRO A 65 2.62 9.18 -3.61
C PRO A 65 1.08 9.15 -3.70
N TRP A 66 0.38 9.13 -2.56
CA TRP A 66 -1.09 9.17 -2.50
C TRP A 66 -1.66 10.45 -3.12
N THR A 67 -0.91 11.56 -3.13
CA THR A 67 -1.31 12.82 -3.76
C THR A 67 -1.46 12.73 -5.27
N SER A 68 -0.86 11.73 -5.91
CA SER A 68 -1.09 11.40 -7.32
C SER A 68 -2.28 10.45 -7.50
N TYR A 69 -2.44 9.48 -6.60
CA TYR A 69 -3.53 8.50 -6.66
C TYR A 69 -4.89 9.06 -6.25
N LYS A 70 -4.92 10.14 -5.46
CA LYS A 70 -6.17 10.79 -5.03
C LYS A 70 -7.03 11.34 -6.17
N TYR A 71 -6.55 11.32 -7.42
CA TYR A 71 -7.28 11.77 -8.61
C TYR A 71 -7.83 10.62 -9.45
N MET A 72 -7.51 9.37 -9.13
CA MET A 72 -8.09 8.19 -9.80
C MET A 72 -9.61 8.18 -9.63
N SER A 73 -10.38 7.56 -10.52
CA SER A 73 -11.81 7.35 -10.28
C SER A 73 -12.06 6.38 -9.12
N ASP A 74 -13.27 6.36 -8.57
CA ASP A 74 -13.61 5.36 -7.56
C ASP A 74 -13.51 3.94 -8.11
N ASP A 75 -13.86 3.73 -9.38
CA ASP A 75 -13.74 2.43 -10.05
C ASP A 75 -12.28 2.00 -10.18
N GLU A 76 -11.36 2.91 -10.50
CA GLU A 76 -9.92 2.64 -10.54
C GLU A 76 -9.40 2.24 -9.16
N LEU A 77 -9.78 2.96 -8.10
CA LEU A 77 -9.34 2.65 -6.74
C LEU A 77 -9.91 1.31 -6.24
N LYS A 78 -11.18 1.02 -6.55
CA LYS A 78 -11.80 -0.29 -6.28
C LYS A 78 -11.12 -1.42 -7.03
N ALA A 79 -10.76 -1.20 -8.30
CA ALA A 79 -10.01 -2.18 -9.08
C ALA A 79 -8.63 -2.46 -8.47
N VAL A 80 -7.94 -1.43 -7.98
CA VAL A 80 -6.67 -1.60 -7.25
C VAL A 80 -6.88 -2.43 -5.98
N TRP A 81 -7.90 -2.13 -5.18
CA TRP A 81 -8.21 -2.92 -3.98
C TRP A 81 -8.51 -4.38 -4.31
N ALA A 82 -9.36 -4.63 -5.32
CA ALA A 82 -9.69 -5.97 -5.79
C ALA A 82 -8.46 -6.74 -6.28
N TYR A 83 -7.55 -6.06 -6.98
CA TYR A 83 -6.26 -6.63 -7.38
C TYR A 83 -5.41 -7.01 -6.17
N LEU A 84 -5.22 -6.11 -5.20
CA LEU A 84 -4.42 -6.42 -4.00
C LEU A 84 -4.99 -7.60 -3.20
N LYS A 85 -6.32 -7.71 -3.15
CA LYS A 85 -7.02 -8.81 -2.49
C LYS A 85 -6.92 -10.15 -3.23
N SER A 86 -6.70 -10.13 -4.55
CA SER A 86 -6.55 -11.35 -5.35
C SER A 86 -5.12 -11.92 -5.33
N LEU A 87 -4.14 -11.15 -4.87
CA LEU A 87 -2.75 -11.60 -4.76
C LEU A 87 -2.60 -12.77 -3.77
N PRO A 88 -1.61 -13.65 -3.99
CA PRO A 88 -1.20 -14.61 -2.99
C PRO A 88 -0.89 -13.92 -1.65
N LYS A 89 -1.23 -14.58 -0.56
CA LYS A 89 -0.88 -14.12 0.78
C LYS A 89 0.61 -14.40 1.00
N VAL A 90 1.41 -13.34 1.03
CA VAL A 90 2.86 -13.44 1.17
C VAL A 90 3.27 -12.85 2.52
N GLU A 91 4.23 -13.48 3.19
CA GLU A 91 4.81 -12.92 4.41
C GLU A 91 5.59 -11.64 4.10
N TYR A 92 5.56 -10.67 5.00
CA TYR A 92 6.24 -9.40 4.85
C TYR A 92 7.73 -9.56 4.47
N GLY A 93 8.18 -8.80 3.47
CA GLY A 93 9.59 -8.75 3.07
C GLY A 93 10.06 -9.85 2.12
N ASN A 94 9.21 -10.83 1.80
CA ASN A 94 9.48 -11.83 0.76
C ASN A 94 9.21 -11.21 -0.63
N ARG A 95 10.10 -10.32 -1.08
CA ARG A 95 9.92 -9.35 -2.19
C ARG A 95 10.03 -9.92 -3.60
#